data_AF-A0A1Q8KHL3-F1
#
_entry.id   AF-A0A1Q8KHL3-F1
#
_cell.length_a   1.000
_cell.length_b   1.000
_cell.length_c   1.000
_cell.angle_alpha   90.00
_cell.angle_beta   90.00
_cell.angle_gamma   90.00
#
_symmetry.space_group_name_H-M   'P 1'
#
loop_
_entity.id
_entity.type
_entity.pdbx_description
1 polymer ?
#
loop_
_entity_poly.entity_id
_entity_poly.type
_entity_poly.pdbx_seq_one_letter_code
_entity_poly.pdbx_strand_id
1 'polypeptide(L)'
;MAATVGTTVRQGIGIIATIVRIVGLVIVAILVAHIVLTLLDANPQNFLTEFVSTWAAQFNLGLANLFTPEQPKMAVTLNYGVAAILWMIVTAVVVRLLRRV
;
A
#
# COMPACT_ATOMS: atom_id res chain seq x y z
N MET A 1 16.55 -8.68 37.22
CA MET A 1 16.91 -7.90 36.01
C MET A 1 16.62 -8.63 34.69
N ALA A 2 16.48 -9.97 34.62
CA ALA A 2 16.13 -10.68 33.38
C ALA A 2 14.68 -10.45 32.89
N ALA A 3 13.73 -10.24 33.80
CA ALA A 3 12.32 -10.01 33.46
C ALA A 3 12.05 -8.68 32.73
N THR A 4 12.87 -7.66 32.95
CA THR A 4 12.74 -6.33 32.32
C THR A 4 13.21 -6.32 30.86
N VAL A 5 14.10 -7.24 30.47
CA VAL A 5 14.61 -7.32 29.09
C VAL A 5 13.55 -7.92 28.15
N GLY A 6 12.79 -8.91 28.60
CA GLY A 6 11.73 -9.55 27.80
C GLY A 6 10.53 -8.64 27.51
N THR A 7 10.21 -7.70 28.42
CA THR A 7 9.11 -6.74 28.22
C THR A 7 9.44 -5.67 27.19
N THR A 8 10.66 -5.14 27.21
CA THR A 8 11.10 -4.05 26.31
C THR A 8 11.21 -4.52 24.86
N VAL A 9 11.73 -5.73 24.63
CA VAL A 9 11.82 -6.31 23.27
C VAL A 9 10.44 -6.54 22.69
N ARG A 10 9.53 -7.14 23.47
CA ARG A 10 8.15 -7.39 23.05
C ARG A 10 7.37 -6.09 22.78
N GLN A 11 7.61 -5.04 23.58
CA GLN A 11 7.06 -3.71 23.33
C GLN A 11 7.60 -3.09 22.04
N GLY A 12 8.92 -3.18 21.79
CA GLY A 12 9.56 -2.70 20.56
C GLY A 12 9.00 -3.36 19.30
N ILE A 13 8.86 -4.69 19.30
CA ILE A 13 8.26 -5.45 18.20
C ILE A 13 6.81 -5.02 17.95
N GLY A 14 6.03 -4.76 19.01
CA GLY A 14 4.67 -4.25 18.90
C GLY A 14 4.57 -2.87 18.22
N ILE A 15 5.51 -1.96 18.53
CA ILE A 15 5.61 -0.65 17.87
C ILE A 15 5.97 -0.82 16.40
N ILE A 16 6.97 -1.64 16.08
CA ILE A 16 7.39 -1.91 14.70
C ILE A 16 6.23 -2.51 13.89
N ALA A 17 5.52 -3.49 14.44
CA ALA A 17 4.35 -4.08 13.79
C ALA A 17 3.24 -3.05 13.52
N THR A 18 3.09 -2.05 14.40
CA THR A 18 2.14 -0.95 14.21
C THR A 18 2.58 -0.02 13.09
N ILE A 19 3.87 0.35 13.05
CA ILE A 19 4.44 1.18 11.99
C ILE A 19 4.28 0.50 10.63
N VAL A 20 4.65 -0.78 10.51
CA VAL A 20 4.50 -1.54 9.26
C VAL A 20 3.05 -1.57 8.80
N ARG A 21 2.10 -1.76 9.74
CA ARG A 21 0.67 -1.71 9.43
C ARG A 21 0.26 -0.35 8.86
N ILE A 22 0.70 0.75 9.49
CA ILE A 22 0.38 2.10 9.04
C ILE A 22 0.96 2.35 7.65
N VAL A 23 2.24 2.01 7.43
CA VAL A 23 2.90 2.17 6.12
C VAL A 23 2.14 1.39 5.04
N GLY A 24 1.80 0.14 5.29
CA GLY A 24 1.01 -0.66 4.35
C GLY A 24 -0.36 -0.05 4.03
N LEU A 25 -1.06 0.49 5.04
CA LEU A 25 -2.33 1.19 4.83
C LEU A 25 -2.17 2.47 4.01
N VAL A 26 -1.09 3.23 4.24
CA VAL A 26 -0.78 4.44 3.46
C VAL A 26 -0.52 4.09 1.99
N ILE A 27 0.25 3.02 1.72
CA ILE A 27 0.50 2.57 0.35
C ILE A 27 -0.81 2.17 -0.34
N VAL A 28 -1.65 1.38 0.33
CA VAL A 28 -2.97 1.01 -0.19
C VAL A 28 -3.83 2.25 -0.46
N ALA A 29 -3.83 3.24 0.46
CA ALA A 29 -4.56 4.48 0.28
C ALA A 29 -4.08 5.28 -0.93
N ILE A 30 -2.77 5.34 -1.19
CA ILE A 30 -2.20 5.99 -2.38
C ILE A 30 -2.69 5.28 -3.66
N LEU A 31 -2.65 3.95 -3.71
CA LEU A 31 -3.09 3.17 -4.87
C LEU A 31 -4.59 3.39 -5.12
N VAL A 32 -5.41 3.36 -4.07
CA VAL A 32 -6.86 3.63 -4.18
C VAL A 32 -7.12 5.07 -4.60
N ALA A 33 -6.39 6.05 -4.05
CA ALA A 33 -6.51 7.44 -4.45
C ALA A 33 -6.19 7.63 -5.94
N HIS A 34 -5.16 6.96 -6.46
CA HIS A 34 -4.83 7.01 -7.89
C HIS A 34 -5.97 6.48 -8.77
N ILE A 35 -6.59 5.37 -8.37
CA ILE A 35 -7.76 4.80 -9.06
C ILE A 35 -8.91 5.81 -9.02
N VAL A 36 -9.27 6.33 -7.84
CA VAL A 36 -10.38 7.28 -7.68
C VAL A 36 -10.17 8.54 -8.50
N LEU A 37 -8.97 9.14 -8.44
CA LEU A 37 -8.64 10.33 -9.23
C LEU A 37 -8.75 10.07 -10.73
N THR A 38 -8.34 8.89 -11.19
CA THR A 38 -8.45 8.49 -12.59
C THR A 38 -9.90 8.26 -13.01
N LEU A 39 -10.71 7.63 -12.16
CA LEU A 39 -12.12 7.37 -12.45
C LEU A 39 -12.93 8.67 -12.53
N LEU A 40 -12.61 9.63 -11.66
CA LEU A 40 -13.23 10.96 -11.60
C LEU A 40 -12.66 11.97 -12.61
N ASP A 41 -11.78 11.55 -13.52
CA ASP A 41 -11.13 12.43 -14.51
C ASP A 41 -10.44 13.66 -13.87
N ALA A 42 -9.76 13.45 -12.75
CA ALA A 42 -9.01 14.50 -12.07
C ALA A 42 -7.97 15.12 -13.01
N ASN A 43 -7.81 16.45 -12.95
CA ASN A 43 -6.87 17.19 -13.79
C ASN A 43 -5.43 16.63 -13.60
N PRO A 44 -4.79 16.07 -14.65
CA PRO A 44 -3.43 15.54 -14.57
C PRO A 44 -2.36 16.59 -14.26
N GLN A 45 -2.62 17.87 -14.55
CA GLN A 45 -1.71 18.98 -14.25
C GLN A 45 -1.82 19.47 -12.80
N ASN A 46 -2.74 18.90 -12.01
CA ASN A 46 -2.83 19.22 -10.60
C ASN A 46 -1.72 18.51 -9.83
N PHE A 47 -1.04 19.25 -8.95
CA PHE A 47 0.03 18.72 -8.10
C PHE A 47 -0.38 17.45 -7.33
N LEU A 48 -1.61 17.38 -6.81
CA LEU A 48 -2.07 16.22 -6.07
C LEU A 48 -2.19 14.98 -6.96
N THR A 49 -2.74 15.13 -8.17
CA THR A 49 -2.88 14.04 -9.15
C THR A 49 -1.50 13.52 -9.57
N GLU A 50 -0.58 14.42 -9.89
CA GLU A 50 0.79 14.08 -10.27
C GLU A 50 1.52 13.35 -9.14
N PHE A 51 1.47 13.90 -7.92
CA PHE A 51 2.05 13.29 -6.73
C PHE A 51 1.52 11.87 -6.52
N VAL A 52 0.19 11.70 -6.46
CA VAL A 52 -0.43 10.39 -6.23
C VAL A 52 -0.09 9.40 -7.33
N SER A 53 -0.13 9.81 -8.60
CA SER A 53 0.20 8.93 -9.74
C SER A 53 1.65 8.45 -9.71
N THR A 54 2.59 9.34 -9.33
CA THR A 54 4.01 9.00 -9.22
C THR A 54 4.26 7.94 -8.15
N TRP A 55 3.68 8.12 -6.95
CA TRP A 55 3.81 7.14 -5.88
C TRP A 55 3.06 5.84 -6.18
N ALA A 56 1.89 5.91 -6.81
CA ALA A 56 1.16 4.73 -7.23
C ALA A 56 2.00 3.89 -8.22
N ALA A 57 2.68 4.53 -9.17
CA ALA A 57 3.56 3.85 -10.11
C ALA A 57 4.74 3.15 -9.42
N GLN A 58 5.28 3.71 -8.33
CA GLN A 58 6.33 3.06 -7.53
C GLN A 58 5.80 1.84 -6.76
N PHE A 59 4.56 1.92 -6.26
CA PHE A 59 3.97 0.87 -5.43
C PHE A 59 3.13 -0.15 -6.21
N ASN A 60 3.09 -0.09 -7.54
CA ASN A 60 2.28 -1.00 -8.35
C ASN A 60 2.82 -2.45 -8.42
N LEU A 61 3.99 -2.72 -7.82
CA LEU A 61 4.64 -4.04 -7.80
C LEU A 61 4.94 -4.62 -9.20
N GLY A 62 5.08 -3.76 -10.22
CA GLY A 62 5.24 -4.16 -11.61
C GLY A 62 3.95 -4.57 -12.32
N LEU A 63 2.79 -4.41 -11.68
CA LEU A 63 1.51 -4.93 -12.17
C LEU A 63 0.73 -3.96 -13.07
N ALA A 64 1.31 -2.81 -13.43
CA ALA A 64 0.64 -1.78 -14.22
C ALA A 64 0.14 -2.25 -15.60
N ASN A 65 0.71 -3.34 -16.14
CA ASN A 65 0.34 -3.92 -17.43
C ASN A 65 -0.15 -5.37 -17.30
N LEU A 66 -0.59 -5.80 -16.10
CA LEU A 66 -1.11 -7.15 -15.89
C LEU A 66 -2.38 -7.43 -16.71
N PHE A 67 -3.25 -6.42 -16.81
CA PHE A 67 -4.46 -6.42 -17.61
C PHE A 67 -4.43 -5.26 -18.61
N THR A 68 -4.70 -5.54 -19.87
CA THR A 68 -4.67 -4.55 -20.96
C THR A 68 -6.02 -4.44 -21.69
N PRO A 69 -7.10 -4.04 -20.99
CA PRO A 69 -8.39 -3.80 -21.65
C PRO A 69 -8.32 -2.55 -22.55
N GLU A 70 -9.20 -2.48 -23.55
CA GLU A 70 -9.26 -1.33 -24.47
C GLU A 70 -9.63 -0.02 -23.76
N GLN A 71 -10.39 -0.08 -22.67
CA GLN A 71 -10.80 1.08 -21.89
C GLN A 71 -9.72 1.45 -20.85
N PRO A 72 -9.09 2.65 -20.94
CA PRO A 72 -7.97 3.02 -20.06
C PRO A 72 -8.32 3.04 -18.57
N LYS A 73 -9.53 3.50 -18.22
CA LYS A 73 -10.01 3.52 -16.82
C LYS A 73 -10.13 2.13 -16.21
N MET A 74 -10.58 1.16 -17.01
CA MET A 74 -10.64 -0.24 -16.58
C MET A 74 -9.25 -0.80 -16.35
N ALA A 75 -8.29 -0.48 -17.23
CA ALA A 75 -6.91 -0.92 -17.07
C ALA A 75 -6.33 -0.43 -15.72
N VAL A 76 -6.48 0.86 -15.41
CA VAL A 76 -6.01 1.43 -14.13
C VAL A 76 -6.69 0.76 -12.95
N THR A 77 -8.02 0.61 -12.99
CA THR A 77 -8.78 0.01 -11.88
C THR A 77 -8.35 -1.42 -11.58
N LEU A 78 -8.17 -2.24 -12.63
CA LEU A 78 -7.79 -3.64 -12.46
C LEU A 78 -6.34 -3.78 -11.98
N ASN A 79 -5.41 -3.09 -12.64
CA ASN A 79 -3.98 -3.24 -12.35
C ASN A 79 -3.61 -2.68 -10.97
N TYR A 80 -4.03 -1.44 -10.68
CA TYR A 80 -3.75 -0.83 -9.38
C TYR A 80 -4.63 -1.41 -8.27
N GLY A 81 -5.83 -1.91 -8.60
CA GLY A 81 -6.69 -2.60 -7.65
C GLY A 81 -6.08 -3.91 -7.16
N VAL A 82 -5.50 -4.72 -8.06
CA VAL A 82 -4.77 -5.92 -7.67
C VAL A 82 -3.51 -5.58 -6.87
N ALA A 83 -2.76 -4.54 -7.26
CA ALA A 83 -1.62 -4.08 -6.48
C ALA A 83 -2.02 -3.70 -5.04
N ALA A 84 -3.15 -3.00 -4.86
CA ALA A 84 -3.66 -2.63 -3.55
C ALA A 84 -4.03 -3.87 -2.70
N ILE A 85 -4.68 -4.87 -3.30
CA ILE A 85 -5.01 -6.13 -2.63
C ILE A 85 -3.74 -6.86 -2.18
N LEU A 86 -2.72 -6.93 -3.04
CA LEU A 86 -1.46 -7.57 -2.69
C LEU A 86 -0.74 -6.85 -1.56
N TRP A 87 -0.73 -5.52 -1.55
CA TRP A 87 -0.19 -4.76 -0.43
C TRP A 87 -0.93 -5.03 0.89
N MET A 88 -2.26 -5.18 0.86
CA MET A 88 -3.02 -5.58 2.04
C MET A 88 -2.58 -6.97 2.54
N ILE A 89 -2.40 -7.93 1.64
CA ILE A 89 -1.97 -9.29 1.98
C ILE A 89 -0.54 -9.27 2.54
N VAL A 90 0.41 -8.64 1.85
CA VAL A 90 1.81 -8.53 2.27
C VAL A 90 1.90 -7.87 3.65
N THR A 91 1.21 -6.75 3.85
CA THR A 91 1.18 -6.04 5.14
C THR A 91 0.62 -6.94 6.23
N ALA A 92 -0.50 -7.62 5.98
CA ALA A 92 -1.13 -8.50 6.97
C ALA A 92 -0.20 -9.67 7.36
N VAL A 93 0.47 -10.28 6.38
CA VAL A 93 1.43 -11.36 6.60
C VAL A 93 2.61 -10.86 7.43
N VAL A 94 3.25 -9.76 7.03
CA VAL A 94 4.42 -9.20 7.73
C VAL A 94 4.05 -8.82 9.17
N VAL A 95 2.92 -8.14 9.38
CA VAL A 95 2.45 -7.76 10.72
C VAL A 95 2.17 -8.99 11.58
N ARG A 96 1.56 -10.04 10.99
CA ARG A 96 1.30 -11.31 11.70
C ARG A 96 2.59 -12.01 12.09
N LEU A 97 3.61 -12.00 11.22
CA LEU A 97 4.92 -12.58 11.50
C LEU A 97 5.64 -11.80 12.61
N LEU A 98 5.66 -10.47 12.54
CA LEU A 98 6.27 -9.63 13.57
C LEU A 98 5.66 -9.90 14.95
N ARG A 99 4.34 -10.05 15.04
CA ARG A 99 3.65 -10.32 16.32
C ARG A 99 3.85 -11.75 16.86
N ARG A 100 4.44 -12.65 16.06
CA ARG A 100 4.72 -14.04 16.46
C ARG A 100 6.13 -14.21 17.05
N VAL A 101 7.03 -13.26 16.78
CA VAL A 101 8.38 -13.18 17.37
C VAL A 101 8.29 -12.47 18.72
#